data_AF-A0A0L6CLX8-F1
#
_entry.id   AF-A0A0L6CLX8-F1
#
_cell.length_a   1.000
_cell.length_b   1.000
_cell.length_c   1.000
_cell.angle_alpha   90.00
_cell.angle_beta   90.00
_cell.angle_gamma   90.00
#
_symmetry.space_group_name_H-M   'P 1'
#
loop_
_entity.id
_entity.type
_entity.pdbx_description
1 polymer ?
#
loop_
_entity_poly.entity_id
_entity_poly.type
_entity_poly.pdbx_seq_one_letter_code
_entity_poly.pdbx_strand_id
1 'polypeptide(L)'
;MNTLQLRYAIVDDAVTLRPLIDGADLLDDYSNSQGRDPNHLLPPLSTRLFPARGAHRVIIGVCSCGETGCGSLEMSIRRSGKEVLWEPVEATKDETLRRSYQFDLHAYLDAVDGAASDPPAGEGVGRRVARDVRVRLGMYDQRYESMTMFHRATIDWISAWPWNSPVVKASVTSSAGQSVHEFTLQRDESEDRFAARIATELARLRLPTDR
;
A
#
# COMPACT_ATOMS: atom_id res chain seq x y z
N MET A 1 27.60 2.99 -5.60
CA MET A 1 26.33 2.36 -5.19
C MET A 1 25.58 3.37 -4.34
N ASN A 2 24.31 3.60 -4.63
CA ASN A 2 23.45 4.44 -3.80
C ASN A 2 22.96 3.65 -2.57
N THR A 3 22.58 4.36 -1.51
CA THR A 3 21.95 3.80 -0.31
C THR A 3 20.48 4.21 -0.28
N LEU A 4 19.58 3.24 -0.10
CA LEU A 4 18.15 3.49 0.09
C LEU A 4 17.79 3.46 1.57
N GLN A 5 17.00 4.44 2.00
CA GLN A 5 16.23 4.37 3.25
C GLN A 5 14.77 4.67 2.91
N LEU A 6 13.84 3.98 3.56
CA LEU A 6 12.41 4.24 3.41
C LEU A 6 11.89 4.76 4.75
N ARG A 7 11.34 5.98 4.74
CA ARG A 7 10.84 6.64 5.95
C ARG A 7 9.36 6.89 5.86
N TYR A 8 8.67 6.72 6.98
CA TYR A 8 7.28 7.13 7.09
C TYR A 8 7.19 8.63 7.35
N ALA A 9 6.19 9.27 6.75
CA ALA A 9 5.77 10.62 7.08
C ALA A 9 4.24 10.66 7.25
N ILE A 10 3.77 11.53 8.12
CA ILE A 10 2.34 11.82 8.29
C ILE A 10 2.09 13.22 7.74
N VAL A 11 1.30 13.32 6.67
CA VAL A 11 0.93 14.57 6.00
C VAL A 11 -0.57 14.59 5.88
N ASP A 12 -1.23 15.61 6.43
CA ASP A 12 -2.71 15.74 6.44
C ASP A 12 -3.41 14.45 6.91
N ASP A 13 -2.95 13.91 8.04
CA ASP A 13 -3.33 12.62 8.65
C ASP A 13 -2.99 11.37 7.81
N ALA A 14 -2.56 11.50 6.54
CA ALA A 14 -2.19 10.37 5.71
C ALA A 14 -0.78 9.87 6.01
N VAL A 15 -0.66 8.56 6.25
CA VAL A 15 0.63 7.88 6.35
C VAL A 15 1.18 7.64 4.95
N THR A 16 2.37 8.17 4.68
CA THR A 16 3.06 8.09 3.39
C THR A 16 4.46 7.51 3.56
N LEU A 17 4.97 6.87 2.51
CA LEU A 17 6.34 6.35 2.46
C LEU A 17 7.21 7.30 1.60
N ARG A 18 8.35 7.71 2.14
CA ARG A 18 9.31 8.63 1.53
C ARG A 18 10.65 7.94 1.32
N PRO A 19 11.08 7.73 0.06
CA PRO A 19 12.41 7.21 -0.23
C PRO A 19 13.48 8.28 -0.02
N LEU A 20 14.49 7.97 0.79
CA LEU A 20 15.71 8.76 0.89
C LEU A 20 16.83 8.02 0.18
N ILE A 21 17.45 8.68 -0.78
CA ILE A 21 18.58 8.14 -1.55
C ILE A 21 19.83 8.92 -1.19
N ASP A 22 20.83 8.20 -0.67
CA ASP A 22 22.07 8.79 -0.13
C ASP A 22 21.80 9.88 0.93
N GLY A 23 20.71 9.72 1.67
CA GLY A 23 20.27 10.64 2.72
C GLY A 23 19.43 11.83 2.23
N ALA A 24 19.30 12.04 0.92
CA ALA A 24 18.44 13.07 0.35
C ALA A 24 17.02 12.53 0.14
N ASP A 25 16.01 13.28 0.56
CA ASP A 25 14.61 12.94 0.30
C ASP A 25 14.30 13.06 -1.19
N LEU A 26 13.95 11.93 -1.81
CA LEU A 26 13.73 11.89 -3.25
C LEU A 26 12.56 12.77 -3.67
N LEU A 27 11.53 12.92 -2.84
CA LEU A 27 10.30 13.62 -3.21
C LEU A 27 10.41 15.14 -3.05
N ASP A 28 11.42 15.64 -2.34
CA ASP A 28 11.64 17.09 -2.16
C ASP A 28 12.04 17.80 -3.45
N ASP A 29 12.62 17.06 -4.40
CA ASP A 29 13.01 17.57 -5.71
C ASP A 29 11.82 17.68 -6.68
N TYR A 30 10.65 17.15 -6.31
CA TYR A 30 9.51 16.95 -7.19
C TYR A 30 8.38 17.92 -6.89
N SER A 31 7.58 18.21 -7.92
CA SER A 31 6.39 19.06 -7.77
C SER A 31 5.41 18.46 -6.75
N ASN A 32 5.45 17.14 -6.60
CA ASN A 32 4.70 16.41 -5.61
C ASN A 32 5.57 15.81 -4.52
N SER A 33 5.44 16.37 -3.32
CA SER A 33 6.10 15.87 -2.13
C SER A 33 5.29 14.81 -1.38
N GLN A 34 4.07 14.46 -1.79
CA GLN A 34 3.26 13.44 -1.14
C GLN A 34 3.71 12.04 -1.55
N GLY A 35 4.26 11.30 -0.58
CA GLY A 35 4.61 9.90 -0.77
C GLY A 35 3.39 9.01 -0.97
N ARG A 36 3.62 7.81 -1.49
CA ARG A 36 2.57 6.80 -1.66
C ARG A 36 2.24 6.14 -0.32
N ASP A 37 1.00 5.69 -0.17
CA ASP A 37 0.60 4.82 0.94
C ASP A 37 1.54 3.60 1.04
N PRO A 38 2.17 3.36 2.21
CA PRO A 38 3.09 2.23 2.41
C PRO A 38 2.49 0.86 2.09
N ASN A 39 1.20 0.66 2.34
CA ASN A 39 0.50 -0.61 2.08
C ASN A 39 0.39 -0.91 0.58
N HIS A 40 0.58 0.09 -0.30
CA HIS A 40 0.65 -0.10 -1.75
C HIS A 40 2.07 -0.41 -2.25
N LEU A 41 3.09 -0.27 -1.39
CA LEU A 41 4.50 -0.45 -1.77
C LEU A 41 5.20 -1.60 -1.05
N LEU A 42 4.85 -1.82 0.22
CA LEU A 42 5.55 -2.70 1.14
C LEU A 42 4.75 -3.96 1.47
N PRO A 43 5.45 -5.07 1.80
CA PRO A 43 4.80 -6.26 2.32
C PRO A 43 4.15 -5.96 3.68
N PRO A 44 3.16 -6.77 4.10
CA PRO A 44 2.63 -7.94 3.38
C PRO A 44 1.62 -7.60 2.29
N LEU A 45 1.08 -6.37 2.23
CA LEU A 45 -0.03 -6.03 1.33
C LEU A 45 0.40 -5.80 -0.12
N SER A 46 1.66 -5.44 -0.35
CA SER A 46 2.23 -5.21 -1.66
C SER A 46 3.66 -5.75 -1.74
N THR A 47 4.10 -6.09 -2.94
CA THR A 47 5.50 -6.43 -3.23
C THR A 47 6.05 -5.55 -4.33
N ARG A 48 5.45 -4.37 -4.56
CA ARG A 48 5.81 -3.50 -5.69
C ARG A 48 7.25 -3.03 -5.63
N LEU A 49 7.81 -2.84 -4.44
CA LEU A 49 9.23 -2.50 -4.29
C LEU A 49 10.18 -3.69 -4.44
N PHE A 50 9.69 -4.94 -4.47
CA PHE A 50 10.58 -6.09 -4.68
C PHE A 50 11.09 -6.13 -6.12
N PRO A 51 12.42 -6.20 -6.33
CA PRO A 51 13.00 -6.12 -7.65
C PRO A 51 12.85 -7.46 -8.39
N ALA A 52 12.20 -7.45 -9.55
CA ALA A 52 12.06 -8.60 -10.42
C ALA A 52 13.12 -8.60 -11.54
N ARG A 53 13.32 -9.75 -12.21
CA ARG A 53 14.22 -9.81 -13.39
C ARG A 53 13.71 -8.91 -14.54
N GLY A 54 12.39 -8.88 -14.73
CA GLY A 54 11.75 -7.96 -15.65
C GLY A 54 11.55 -6.60 -14.99
N ALA A 55 11.69 -5.53 -15.76
CA ALA A 55 11.35 -4.20 -15.32
C ALA A 55 9.84 -4.07 -15.09
N HIS A 56 9.45 -3.46 -13.97
CA HIS A 56 8.06 -3.13 -13.69
C HIS A 56 7.95 -1.73 -13.10
N ARG A 57 6.80 -1.10 -13.35
CA ARG A 57 6.54 0.26 -12.94
C ARG A 57 6.02 0.34 -11.51
N VAL A 58 6.45 1.38 -10.79
CA VAL A 58 6.07 1.68 -9.42
C VAL A 58 5.83 3.17 -9.27
N ILE A 59 4.69 3.53 -8.68
CA ILE A 59 4.37 4.91 -8.29
C ILE A 59 4.81 5.12 -6.84
N ILE A 60 5.78 6.01 -6.63
CA ILE A 60 6.34 6.33 -5.31
C ILE A 60 5.83 7.64 -4.72
N GLY A 61 5.34 8.56 -5.56
CA GLY A 61 4.63 9.78 -5.16
C GLY A 61 3.25 9.82 -5.80
N VAL A 62 2.23 10.25 -5.07
CA VAL A 62 0.88 10.45 -5.64
C VAL A 62 0.80 11.80 -6.35
N CYS A 63 -0.32 12.13 -7.01
CA CYS A 63 -0.61 13.47 -7.55
C CYS A 63 -1.05 14.41 -6.41
N SER A 64 -1.04 15.74 -6.62
CA SER A 64 -1.29 16.72 -5.55
C SER A 64 -2.75 16.69 -5.08
N CYS A 65 -3.62 16.09 -5.89
CA CYS A 65 -4.99 15.73 -5.52
C CYS A 65 -5.08 14.46 -4.66
N GLY A 66 -3.96 13.80 -4.32
CA GLY A 66 -3.90 12.57 -3.52
C GLY A 66 -4.14 11.27 -4.30
N GLU A 67 -4.46 11.35 -5.59
CA GLU A 67 -4.74 10.19 -6.45
C GLU A 67 -3.53 9.79 -7.30
N THR A 68 -3.53 8.56 -7.83
CA THR A 68 -2.56 8.18 -8.87
C THR A 68 -2.98 8.76 -10.21
N GLY A 69 -2.10 9.45 -10.91
CA GLY A 69 -2.40 10.03 -12.22
C GLY A 69 -1.35 11.05 -12.65
N CYS A 70 -1.74 12.03 -13.45
CA CYS A 70 -0.83 12.90 -14.22
C CYS A 70 0.27 13.67 -13.44
N GLY A 71 0.16 13.76 -12.11
CA GLY A 71 1.18 14.36 -11.25
C GLY A 71 1.86 13.37 -10.29
N SER A 72 1.63 12.07 -10.47
CA SER A 72 2.30 11.02 -9.71
C SER A 72 3.77 10.92 -10.10
N LEU A 73 4.61 10.48 -9.17
CA LEU A 73 6.00 10.14 -9.47
C LEU A 73 6.13 8.64 -9.72
N GLU A 74 6.43 8.27 -10.96
CA GLU A 74 6.62 6.89 -11.41
C GLU A 74 8.09 6.57 -11.68
N MET A 75 8.46 5.31 -11.49
CA MET A 75 9.76 4.77 -11.84
C MET A 75 9.67 3.31 -12.31
N SER A 76 10.67 2.88 -13.07
CA SER A 76 10.89 1.48 -13.41
C SER A 76 11.86 0.85 -12.41
N ILE A 77 11.50 -0.28 -11.81
CA ILE A 77 12.38 -1.08 -10.95
C ILE A 77 12.74 -2.38 -11.66
N ARG A 78 14.02 -2.75 -11.67
CA ARG A 78 14.46 -4.11 -12.04
C ARG A 78 15.66 -4.57 -11.22
N ARG A 79 15.83 -5.89 -11.17
CA ARG A 79 17.04 -6.54 -10.66
C ARG A 79 18.03 -6.78 -11.80
N SER A 80 19.27 -6.34 -11.64
CA SER A 80 20.40 -6.64 -12.52
C SER A 80 21.49 -7.37 -11.73
N GLY A 81 21.48 -8.70 -11.74
CA GLY A 81 22.44 -9.51 -10.98
C GLY A 81 22.33 -9.29 -9.47
N LYS A 82 23.34 -8.60 -8.90
CA LYS A 82 23.43 -8.24 -7.48
C LYS A 82 22.98 -6.80 -7.20
N GLU A 83 22.36 -6.16 -8.18
CA GLU A 83 22.00 -4.75 -8.09
C GLU A 83 20.50 -4.56 -8.36
N VAL A 84 19.95 -3.49 -7.80
CA VAL A 84 18.62 -3.00 -8.11
C VAL A 84 18.75 -1.67 -8.82
N LEU A 85 18.06 -1.54 -9.95
CA LEU A 85 18.06 -0.35 -10.77
C LEU A 85 16.70 0.31 -10.68
N TRP A 86 16.69 1.58 -10.32
CA TRP A 86 15.56 2.47 -10.48
C TRP A 86 15.84 3.37 -11.67
N GLU A 87 14.95 3.36 -12.66
CA GLU A 87 15.15 4.03 -13.93
C GLU A 87 13.95 4.92 -14.27
N PRO A 88 14.16 6.04 -14.99
CA PRO A 88 13.06 6.81 -15.54
C PRO A 88 12.16 5.96 -16.44
N VAL A 89 10.87 6.25 -16.44
CA VAL A 89 9.90 5.66 -17.38
C VAL A 89 9.73 6.60 -18.57
N GLU A 90 10.05 6.12 -19.76
CA GLU A 90 9.80 6.88 -20.99
C GLU A 90 8.29 7.03 -21.26
N ALA A 91 7.89 8.23 -21.70
CA ALA A 91 6.54 8.51 -22.20
C ALA A 91 5.40 8.18 -21.20
N THR A 92 5.53 8.62 -19.95
CA THR A 92 4.42 8.58 -18.97
C THR A 92 3.62 9.89 -18.98
N LYS A 93 2.34 9.82 -18.60
CA LYS A 93 1.52 11.01 -18.30
C LYS A 93 1.85 11.61 -16.93
N ASP A 94 2.62 10.86 -16.14
CA ASP A 94 3.00 11.14 -14.77
C ASP A 94 4.42 11.77 -14.73
N GLU A 95 4.84 12.31 -13.60
CA GLU A 95 6.23 12.71 -13.39
C GLU A 95 7.12 11.46 -13.24
N THR A 96 8.38 11.51 -13.70
CA THR A 96 9.31 10.36 -13.63
C THR A 96 10.63 10.75 -12.97
N LEU A 97 11.42 9.75 -12.55
CA LEU A 97 12.79 9.98 -12.09
C LEU A 97 13.61 10.84 -13.08
N ARG A 98 14.37 11.80 -12.56
CA ARG A 98 15.26 12.66 -13.36
C ARG A 98 16.57 11.97 -13.72
N ARG A 99 16.94 10.94 -12.96
CA ARG A 99 18.15 10.12 -13.16
C ARG A 99 17.90 8.71 -12.68
N SER A 100 18.72 7.78 -13.16
CA SER A 100 18.72 6.41 -12.65
C SER A 100 19.49 6.29 -11.33
N TYR A 101 19.08 5.34 -10.50
CA TYR A 101 19.75 4.99 -9.25
C TYR A 101 20.08 3.50 -9.23
N GLN A 102 21.19 3.16 -8.58
CA GLN A 102 21.69 1.80 -8.51
C GLN A 102 22.03 1.44 -7.08
N PHE A 103 21.39 0.39 -6.57
CA PHE A 103 21.53 -0.08 -5.19
C PHE A 103 22.14 -1.47 -5.15
N ASP A 104 22.86 -1.77 -4.07
CA ASP A 104 23.19 -3.15 -3.73
C ASP A 104 21.89 -3.91 -3.40
N LEU A 105 21.75 -5.13 -3.91
CA LEU A 105 20.52 -5.90 -3.74
C LEU A 105 20.23 -6.22 -2.27
N HIS A 106 21.23 -6.61 -1.48
CA HIS A 106 20.97 -6.98 -0.09
C HIS A 106 20.63 -5.74 0.73
N ALA A 107 21.42 -4.67 0.60
CA ALA A 107 21.12 -3.41 1.30
C ALA A 107 19.75 -2.83 0.91
N TYR A 108 19.34 -2.98 -0.36
CA TYR A 108 18.02 -2.60 -0.82
C TYR A 108 16.91 -3.41 -0.16
N LEU A 109 17.05 -4.74 -0.11
CA LEU A 109 16.05 -5.62 0.52
C LEU A 109 15.98 -5.37 2.03
N ASP A 110 17.10 -5.16 2.70
CA ASP A 110 17.16 -4.80 4.12
C ASP A 110 16.39 -3.49 4.40
N ALA A 111 16.50 -2.49 3.50
CA ALA A 111 15.74 -1.24 3.62
C ALA A 111 14.22 -1.45 3.45
N VAL A 112 13.81 -2.33 2.53
CA VAL A 112 12.40 -2.67 2.31
C VAL A 112 11.83 -3.46 3.49
N ASP A 113 12.55 -4.47 3.96
CA ASP A 113 12.14 -5.32 5.08
C ASP A 113 12.13 -4.55 6.40
N GLY A 114 13.12 -3.69 6.61
CA GLY A 114 13.19 -2.80 7.76
C GLY A 114 11.99 -1.86 7.84
N ALA A 115 11.64 -1.20 6.74
CA ALA A 115 10.45 -0.35 6.70
C ALA A 115 9.15 -1.16 6.88
N ALA A 116 9.03 -2.32 6.26
CA ALA A 116 7.84 -3.16 6.40
C ALA A 116 7.61 -3.67 7.84
N SER A 117 8.69 -3.87 8.59
CA SER A 117 8.65 -4.43 9.95
C SER A 117 8.45 -3.38 11.04
N ASP A 118 8.73 -2.10 10.76
CA ASP A 118 8.65 -0.99 11.73
C ASP A 118 7.65 0.09 11.26
N PRO A 119 6.33 -0.14 11.41
CA PRO A 119 5.32 0.84 11.02
C PRO A 119 5.39 2.10 11.91
N PRO A 120 4.88 3.25 11.43
CA PRO A 120 5.07 4.52 12.13
C PRO A 120 4.33 4.52 13.47
N ALA A 121 5.02 4.98 14.52
CA ALA A 121 4.48 5.07 15.88
C ALA A 121 3.19 5.93 16.00
N GLY A 122 2.94 6.81 15.02
CA GLY A 122 1.73 7.64 14.94
C GLY A 122 0.61 7.09 14.05
N GLU A 123 0.71 5.85 13.56
CA GLU A 123 -0.37 5.22 12.78
C GLU A 123 -1.68 5.20 13.59
N GLY A 124 -2.82 5.54 12.97
CA GLY A 124 -4.13 5.45 13.64
C GLY A 124 -4.57 3.99 13.87
N VAL A 125 -5.31 3.75 14.96
CA VAL A 125 -5.83 2.41 15.32
C VAL A 125 -6.66 1.81 14.18
N GLY A 126 -7.61 2.56 13.62
CA GLY A 126 -8.45 2.04 12.54
C GLY A 126 -7.64 1.68 11.29
N ARG A 127 -6.56 2.42 10.99
CA ARG A 127 -5.68 2.10 9.86
C ARG A 127 -4.90 0.81 10.08
N ARG A 128 -4.34 0.61 11.28
CA ARG A 128 -3.68 -0.65 11.67
C ARG A 128 -4.63 -1.83 11.54
N VAL A 129 -5.84 -1.69 12.08
CA VAL A 129 -6.88 -2.73 12.02
C VAL A 129 -7.28 -2.99 10.56
N ALA A 130 -7.52 -1.95 9.76
CA ALA A 130 -7.85 -2.10 8.34
C ALA A 130 -6.73 -2.78 7.54
N ARG A 131 -5.46 -2.54 7.90
CA ARG A 131 -4.31 -3.27 7.34
C ARG A 131 -4.35 -4.75 7.73
N ASP A 132 -4.53 -5.06 9.01
CA ASP A 132 -4.58 -6.45 9.50
C ASP A 132 -5.76 -7.23 8.91
N VAL A 133 -6.95 -6.64 8.84
CA VAL A 133 -8.13 -7.25 8.20
C VAL A 133 -7.82 -7.62 6.74
N ARG A 134 -7.19 -6.72 5.98
CA ARG A 134 -6.81 -7.01 4.58
C ARG A 134 -5.83 -8.17 4.49
N VAL A 135 -4.84 -8.25 5.38
CA VAL A 135 -3.89 -9.36 5.44
C VAL A 135 -4.63 -10.68 5.71
N ARG A 136 -5.49 -10.72 6.73
CA ARG A 136 -6.28 -11.92 7.07
C ARG A 136 -7.20 -12.38 5.94
N LEU A 137 -7.73 -11.44 5.16
CA LEU A 137 -8.60 -11.72 4.02
C LEU A 137 -7.83 -12.01 2.71
N GLY A 138 -6.50 -12.03 2.76
CA GLY A 138 -5.65 -12.24 1.57
C GLY A 138 -5.81 -11.16 0.51
N MET A 139 -6.16 -9.93 0.90
CA MET A 139 -6.36 -8.79 0.00
C MET A 139 -5.03 -8.13 -0.37
N TYR A 140 -4.15 -8.90 -0.98
CA TYR A 140 -2.90 -8.43 -1.56
C TYR A 140 -3.17 -7.67 -2.87
N ASP A 141 -2.31 -6.70 -3.20
CA ASP A 141 -2.39 -5.76 -4.33
C ASP A 141 -3.39 -6.17 -5.43
N GLN A 142 -4.42 -5.32 -5.63
CA GLN A 142 -5.72 -5.55 -6.28
C GLN A 142 -5.64 -6.10 -7.72
N ARG A 143 -5.22 -7.35 -7.89
CA ARG A 143 -5.29 -8.12 -9.14
C ARG A 143 -6.02 -9.46 -8.97
N TYR A 144 -6.95 -9.55 -8.02
CA TYR A 144 -7.88 -10.68 -7.94
C TYR A 144 -9.07 -10.50 -8.88
N GLU A 145 -8.82 -10.21 -10.16
CA GLU A 145 -9.87 -10.31 -11.19
C GLU A 145 -10.24 -11.77 -11.48
N SER A 146 -9.36 -12.73 -11.17
CA SER A 146 -9.55 -14.15 -11.54
C SER A 146 -10.14 -15.05 -10.44
N MET A 147 -10.31 -14.58 -9.20
CA MET A 147 -10.92 -15.38 -8.10
C MET A 147 -12.36 -14.98 -7.76
N THR A 148 -12.97 -14.05 -8.48
CA THR A 148 -14.35 -13.59 -8.25
C THR A 148 -15.42 -14.50 -8.85
N MET A 149 -15.06 -15.49 -9.67
CA MET A 149 -16.04 -16.38 -10.32
C MET A 149 -16.89 -17.23 -9.35
N PHE A 150 -16.50 -17.36 -8.07
CA PHE A 150 -17.20 -18.18 -7.08
C PHE A 150 -17.73 -17.42 -5.85
N HIS A 151 -17.58 -16.10 -5.79
CA HIS A 151 -18.01 -15.29 -4.63
C HIS A 151 -19.37 -14.61 -4.86
N ARG A 152 -20.20 -14.51 -3.81
CA ARG A 152 -21.46 -13.74 -3.84
C ARG A 152 -21.25 -12.23 -3.88
N ALA A 153 -20.14 -11.78 -3.29
CA ALA A 153 -19.78 -10.39 -3.20
C ALA A 153 -18.25 -10.23 -3.23
N THR A 154 -17.81 -9.10 -3.77
CA THR A 154 -16.44 -8.65 -3.79
C THR A 154 -16.25 -7.61 -2.69
N ILE A 155 -15.16 -7.68 -1.94
CA ILE A 155 -14.77 -6.61 -1.03
C ILE A 155 -13.84 -5.70 -1.82
N ASP A 156 -14.31 -4.49 -2.13
CA ASP A 156 -13.60 -3.57 -3.03
C ASP A 156 -12.42 -2.90 -2.31
N TRP A 157 -12.67 -2.46 -1.08
CA TRP A 157 -11.68 -1.80 -0.23
C TRP A 157 -12.01 -1.94 1.25
N ILE A 158 -10.99 -1.81 2.08
CA ILE A 158 -11.08 -1.71 3.54
C ILE A 158 -10.13 -0.61 3.98
N SER A 159 -10.66 0.40 4.67
CA SER A 159 -9.90 1.57 5.10
C SER A 159 -10.48 2.16 6.38
N ALA A 160 -9.71 3.00 7.06
CA ALA A 160 -10.21 3.86 8.11
C ALA A 160 -9.96 5.29 7.65
N TRP A 161 -10.94 5.89 6.96
CA TRP A 161 -10.86 7.29 6.56
C TRP A 161 -11.80 8.14 7.43
N PRO A 162 -11.35 9.29 7.97
CA PRO A 162 -9.96 9.79 7.96
C PRO A 162 -8.99 8.83 8.66
N TRP A 163 -7.70 8.85 8.31
CA TRP A 163 -6.68 7.85 8.68
C TRP A 163 -6.43 7.68 10.19
N ASN A 164 -6.86 8.66 10.98
CA ASN A 164 -6.85 8.64 12.45
C ASN A 164 -8.15 8.09 13.07
N SER A 165 -9.16 7.78 12.25
CA SER A 165 -10.47 7.30 12.70
C SER A 165 -10.35 5.94 13.40
N PRO A 166 -11.06 5.72 14.51
CA PRO A 166 -11.22 4.40 15.11
C PRO A 166 -12.23 3.51 14.36
N VAL A 167 -12.91 4.07 13.35
CA VAL A 167 -13.92 3.36 12.54
C VAL A 167 -13.27 2.78 11.30
N VAL A 168 -13.38 1.46 11.14
CA VAL A 168 -13.00 0.75 9.91
C VAL A 168 -14.22 0.66 9.01
N LYS A 169 -14.05 1.01 7.75
CA LYS A 169 -15.08 0.91 6.71
C LYS A 169 -14.66 -0.09 5.64
N ALA A 170 -15.63 -0.81 5.08
CA ALA A 170 -15.42 -1.72 3.96
C ALA A 170 -16.51 -1.53 2.91
N SER A 171 -16.11 -1.40 1.64
CA SER A 171 -17.05 -1.47 0.51
C SER A 171 -17.19 -2.90 0.05
N VAL A 172 -18.44 -3.32 -0.14
CA VAL A 172 -18.80 -4.64 -0.61
C VAL A 172 -19.73 -4.49 -1.81
N THR A 173 -19.33 -5.04 -2.95
CA THR A 173 -20.13 -5.07 -4.17
C THR A 173 -20.73 -6.46 -4.35
N SER A 174 -22.05 -6.54 -4.48
CA SER A 174 -22.81 -7.78 -4.69
C SER A 174 -23.81 -7.63 -5.85
N SER A 175 -24.57 -8.69 -6.15
CA SER A 175 -25.68 -8.61 -7.11
C SER A 175 -26.79 -7.64 -6.69
N ALA A 176 -26.88 -7.29 -5.40
CA ALA A 176 -27.84 -6.30 -4.89
C ALA A 176 -27.32 -4.85 -4.99
N GLY A 177 -26.08 -4.65 -5.44
CA GLY A 177 -25.41 -3.35 -5.50
C GLY A 177 -24.22 -3.23 -4.53
N GLN A 178 -23.70 -2.01 -4.42
CA GLN A 178 -22.59 -1.65 -3.55
C GLN A 178 -23.10 -1.15 -2.19
N SER A 179 -22.50 -1.64 -1.10
CA SER A 179 -22.78 -1.19 0.26
C SER A 179 -21.49 -0.89 1.03
N VAL A 180 -21.56 0.05 1.97
CA VAL A 180 -20.46 0.36 2.89
C VAL A 180 -20.83 -0.16 4.29
N HIS A 181 -19.96 -1.00 4.84
CA HIS A 181 -20.06 -1.54 6.18
C HIS A 181 -19.12 -0.77 7.11
N GLU A 182 -19.62 -0.33 8.27
CA GLU A 182 -18.83 0.39 9.27
C GLU A 182 -18.68 -0.46 10.53
N PHE A 183 -17.45 -0.52 11.04
CA PHE A 183 -17.08 -1.27 12.22
C PHE A 183 -16.41 -0.32 13.20
N THR A 184 -16.85 -0.33 14.45
CA THR A 184 -16.27 0.48 15.52
C THR A 184 -15.64 -0.42 16.57
N LEU A 185 -14.44 -0.03 17.04
CA LEU A 185 -13.75 -0.70 18.13
C LEU A 185 -14.55 -0.56 19.42
N GLN A 186 -14.82 -1.69 20.08
CA GLN A 186 -15.52 -1.68 21.37
C GLN A 186 -14.56 -1.38 22.53
N ARG A 187 -15.06 -0.80 23.62
CA ARG A 187 -14.27 -0.31 24.76
C ARG A 187 -13.31 -1.34 25.35
N ASP A 188 -13.69 -2.62 25.34
CA ASP A 188 -12.92 -3.72 25.94
C ASP A 188 -12.42 -4.72 24.89
N GLU A 189 -12.42 -4.34 23.61
CA GLU A 189 -11.94 -5.15 22.49
C GLU A 189 -10.48 -4.81 22.18
N SER A 190 -9.63 -5.83 21.98
CA SER A 190 -8.25 -5.60 21.51
C SER A 190 -8.24 -5.38 20.00
N GLU A 191 -7.23 -4.67 19.46
CA GLU A 191 -7.09 -4.46 18.01
C GLU A 191 -7.14 -5.79 17.23
N ASP A 192 -6.47 -6.84 17.74
CA ASP A 192 -6.48 -8.17 17.12
C ASP A 192 -7.86 -8.83 17.11
N ARG A 193 -8.66 -8.67 18.18
CA ARG A 193 -10.03 -9.20 18.24
C ARG A 193 -10.95 -8.41 17.32
N PHE A 194 -10.76 -7.10 17.27
CA PHE A 194 -11.51 -6.23 16.37
C PHE A 194 -11.26 -6.60 14.90
N ALA A 195 -9.99 -6.76 14.53
CA ALA A 195 -9.62 -7.22 13.18
C ALA A 195 -10.16 -8.63 12.88
N ALA A 196 -10.08 -9.56 13.84
CA ALA A 196 -10.63 -10.92 13.68
C ALA A 196 -12.14 -10.90 13.41
N ARG A 197 -12.88 -10.06 14.14
CA ARG A 197 -14.32 -9.90 14.01
C ARG A 197 -14.70 -9.36 12.64
N ILE A 198 -14.08 -8.25 12.22
CA ILE A 198 -14.31 -7.66 10.89
C ILE A 198 -14.00 -8.68 9.79
N ALA A 199 -12.85 -9.36 9.86
CA ALA A 199 -12.47 -10.35 8.85
C ALA A 199 -13.49 -11.51 8.79
N THR A 200 -13.98 -11.98 9.94
CA THR A 200 -15.01 -13.03 10.01
C THR A 200 -16.33 -12.56 9.39
N GLU A 201 -16.79 -11.36 9.73
CA GLU A 201 -18.03 -10.78 9.19
C GLU A 201 -17.95 -10.60 7.68
N LEU A 202 -16.85 -10.04 7.17
CA LEU A 202 -16.63 -9.83 5.75
C LEU A 202 -16.42 -11.15 4.97
N ALA A 203 -15.74 -12.14 5.55
CA ALA A 203 -15.57 -13.45 4.91
C ALA A 203 -16.92 -14.16 4.68
N ARG A 204 -17.87 -14.02 5.62
CA ARG A 204 -19.24 -14.56 5.46
C ARG A 204 -19.98 -13.94 4.26
N LEU A 205 -19.67 -12.71 3.87
CA LEU A 205 -20.26 -12.07 2.69
C LEU A 205 -19.72 -12.64 1.38
N ARG A 206 -18.49 -13.19 1.38
CA ARG A 206 -17.85 -13.77 0.19
C ARG A 206 -18.36 -15.19 -0.13
N LEU A 207 -18.60 -16.01 0.89
CA LEU A 207 -18.91 -17.44 0.73
C LEU A 207 -20.35 -17.69 0.24
N PRO A 208 -20.59 -18.71 -0.60
CA PRO A 208 -21.94 -19.22 -0.80
C PRO A 208 -22.44 -19.85 0.52
N THR A 209 -23.64 -19.50 0.98
CA THR A 209 -24.31 -20.24 2.07
C THR A 209 -24.63 -21.65 1.59
N ASP A 210 -24.17 -22.65 2.32
CA ASP A 210 -24.53 -24.06 2.11
C ASP A 210 -26.04 -24.18 1.92
N ARG A 211 -26.43 -24.81 0.80
CA ARG A 211 -27.80 -25.20 0.48
C ARG A 211 -28.00 -26.66 0.86
#